data_AF-X0YMR2-F1
#
_entry.id   AF-X0YMR2-F1
#
_cell.length_a   1.000
_cell.length_b   1.000
_cell.length_c   1.000
_cell.angle_alpha   90.00
_cell.angle_beta   90.00
_cell.angle_gamma   90.00
#
_symmetry.space_group_name_H-M   'P 1'
#
loop_
_entity.id
_entity.type
_entity.pdbx_description
1 polymer ?
#
loop_
_entity_poly.entity_id
_entity_poly.type
_entity_poly.pdbx_seq_one_letter_code
_entity_poly.pdbx_strand_id
1 'polypeptide(L)'
;SDHGDMLGDHHLWRKTYAYEGSAKIPMLLRWPKSMEMEHQRGKTLRQPVELRDVLPTFLDAAGAPIPNHLDGKSMLELVRGNTKNRRLYIDLEHSMCYSKE
;
A
#
# COMPACT_ATOMS: atom_id res chain seq x y z
N SER A 1 -0.02 -0.34 -9.36
CA SER A 1 1.18 -1.05 -9.82
C SER A 1 1.48 -2.16 -8.83
N ASP A 2 2.11 -3.24 -9.24
CA ASP A 2 2.68 -4.27 -8.36
C ASP A 2 4.10 -3.90 -7.90
N HIS A 3 4.87 -3.21 -8.75
CA HIS A 3 6.18 -2.65 -8.43
C HIS A 3 6.47 -1.41 -9.30
N GLY A 4 7.63 -0.77 -9.10
CA GLY A 4 8.18 0.30 -9.97
C GLY A 4 9.27 -0.22 -10.92
N ASP A 5 10.03 0.69 -11.55
CA ASP A 5 11.19 0.32 -12.37
C ASP A 5 12.30 1.35 -12.13
N MET A 6 13.54 0.88 -11.97
CA MET A 6 14.70 1.71 -11.74
C MET A 6 15.04 2.55 -12.98
N LEU A 7 14.77 2.08 -14.21
CA LEU A 7 15.01 2.84 -15.45
C LEU A 7 16.39 3.53 -15.56
N GLY A 8 17.43 2.95 -14.95
CA GLY A 8 18.79 3.52 -14.90
C GLY A 8 19.15 4.24 -13.60
N ASP A 9 18.18 4.48 -12.70
CA ASP A 9 18.40 5.05 -11.37
C ASP A 9 19.41 4.21 -10.59
N HIS A 10 20.36 4.88 -9.94
CA HIS A 10 21.45 4.24 -9.20
C HIS A 10 22.29 3.25 -10.06
N HIS A 11 22.32 3.42 -11.38
CA HIS A 11 22.92 2.46 -12.34
C HIS A 11 22.25 1.08 -12.35
N LEU A 12 21.01 1.00 -11.86
CA LEU A 12 20.21 -0.22 -11.79
C LEU A 12 19.08 -0.18 -12.82
N TRP A 13 18.61 -1.36 -13.21
CA TRP A 13 17.49 -1.56 -14.12
C TRP A 13 16.46 -2.49 -13.49
N ARG A 14 15.22 -2.44 -13.99
CA ARG A 14 14.11 -3.32 -13.56
C ARG A 14 13.70 -3.01 -12.12
N LYS A 15 13.34 -4.03 -11.35
CA LYS A 15 12.82 -3.97 -9.98
C LYS A 15 13.63 -4.92 -9.10
N THR A 16 13.14 -5.17 -7.88
CA THR A 16 13.73 -6.05 -6.83
C THR A 16 14.74 -5.37 -5.92
N TYR A 17 14.68 -4.04 -5.82
CA TYR A 17 15.50 -3.24 -4.92
C TYR A 17 14.62 -2.48 -3.93
N ALA A 18 15.17 -2.16 -2.75
CA ALA A 18 14.50 -1.37 -1.72
C ALA A 18 14.48 0.15 -2.03
N TYR A 19 15.02 0.57 -3.16
CA TYR A 19 14.96 1.97 -3.62
C TYR A 19 13.53 2.37 -4.02
N GLU A 20 13.20 3.65 -3.83
CA GLU A 20 11.86 4.17 -4.13
C GLU A 20 11.43 3.91 -5.58
N GLY A 21 12.34 4.05 -6.55
CA GLY A 21 12.04 3.77 -7.97
C GLY A 21 11.53 2.34 -8.22
N SER A 22 11.95 1.37 -7.40
CA SER A 22 11.51 -0.03 -7.48
C SER A 22 10.33 -0.34 -6.54
N ALA A 23 10.32 0.18 -5.32
CA ALA A 23 9.38 -0.23 -4.27
C ALA A 23 8.19 0.73 -4.04
N LYS A 24 8.34 2.03 -4.34
CA LYS A 24 7.34 3.05 -4.02
C LYS A 24 6.39 3.25 -5.19
N ILE A 25 5.29 2.52 -5.15
CA ILE A 25 4.25 2.52 -6.19
C ILE A 25 3.17 3.59 -5.95
N PRO A 26 2.47 4.03 -7.01
CA PRO A 26 1.30 4.88 -6.85
C PRO A 26 0.14 4.13 -6.18
N MET A 27 -0.53 4.79 -5.23
CA MET A 27 -1.73 4.30 -4.56
C MET A 27 -2.80 5.40 -4.56
N LEU A 28 -3.95 5.12 -5.18
CA LEU A 28 -5.08 6.04 -5.26
C LEU A 28 -6.34 5.35 -4.74
N LEU A 29 -6.96 5.92 -3.71
CA LEU A 29 -8.19 5.40 -3.13
C LEU A 29 -9.35 6.36 -3.42
N ARG A 30 -10.42 5.84 -4.04
CA ARG A 30 -11.67 6.56 -4.26
C ARG A 30 -12.83 5.74 -3.74
N TRP A 31 -13.63 6.33 -2.86
CA TRP A 31 -14.82 5.71 -2.27
C TRP A 31 -16.12 6.37 -2.80
N PRO A 32 -17.31 5.79 -2.57
CA PRO A 32 -18.62 6.41 -2.88
C PRO A 32 -18.88 7.70 -2.10
N LYS A 33 -19.76 8.59 -2.60
CA LYS A 33 -20.04 9.87 -1.90
C LYS A 33 -20.89 9.65 -0.64
N SER A 34 -21.65 8.55 -0.62
CA SER A 34 -22.46 8.10 0.49
C SER A 34 -21.65 7.55 1.66
N MET A 35 -20.37 7.24 1.47
CA MET A 35 -19.48 6.89 2.58
C MET A 35 -19.05 8.20 3.24
N GLU A 36 -19.73 8.54 4.33
CA GLU A 36 -19.34 9.65 5.21
C GLU A 36 -17.98 9.33 5.83
N MET A 37 -17.00 10.20 5.58
CA MET A 37 -15.62 10.01 5.97
C MET A 37 -15.08 11.31 6.56
N GLU A 38 -14.13 11.22 7.48
CA GLU A 38 -13.49 12.38 8.08
C GLU A 38 -12.68 13.16 7.04
N HIS A 39 -11.89 12.47 6.22
CA HIS A 39 -11.10 13.11 5.18
C HIS A 39 -11.89 13.28 3.89
N GLN A 40 -11.76 14.47 3.30
CA GLN A 40 -12.30 14.77 1.97
C GLN A 40 -11.46 14.09 0.87
N ARG A 41 -12.08 13.87 -0.30
CA ARG A 41 -11.35 13.39 -1.49
C ARG A 41 -10.36 14.44 -1.99
N GLY A 42 -9.35 13.99 -2.72
CA GLY A 42 -8.28 14.85 -3.24
C GLY A 42 -7.23 15.22 -2.19
N LYS A 43 -7.31 14.62 -1.00
CA LYS A 43 -6.26 14.72 0.02
C LYS A 43 -5.17 13.69 -0.22
N THR A 44 -3.94 14.10 0.09
CA THR A 44 -2.78 13.20 0.15
C THR A 44 -2.52 12.83 1.60
N LEU A 45 -2.58 11.53 1.89
CA LEU A 45 -2.24 10.98 3.20
C LEU A 45 -0.81 10.44 3.15
N ARG A 46 0.00 10.73 4.18
CA ARG A 46 1.45 10.41 4.21
C ARG A 46 1.78 9.14 4.99
N GLN A 47 0.77 8.51 5.58
CA GLN A 47 0.92 7.28 6.34
C GLN A 47 1.40 6.15 5.41
N PRO A 48 2.34 5.29 5.86
CA PRO A 48 2.79 4.15 5.06
C PRO A 48 1.63 3.22 4.70
N VAL A 49 1.58 2.79 3.43
CA VAL A 49 0.61 1.84 2.87
C VAL A 49 1.34 0.79 2.04
N GLU A 50 0.77 -0.40 1.96
CA GLU A 50 1.35 -1.55 1.25
C GLU A 50 0.30 -2.24 0.37
N LEU A 51 0.73 -3.04 -0.60
CA LEU A 51 -0.19 -3.82 -1.44
C LEU A 51 -1.06 -4.79 -0.63
N ARG A 52 -0.53 -5.36 0.46
CA ARG A 52 -1.28 -6.23 1.37
C ARG A 52 -2.47 -5.54 2.05
N ASP A 53 -2.55 -4.21 2.04
CA ASP A 53 -3.69 -3.48 2.58
C ASP A 53 -4.93 -3.52 1.68
N VAL A 54 -4.78 -3.89 0.39
CA VAL A 54 -5.88 -3.87 -0.58
C VAL A 54 -6.99 -4.84 -0.16
N LEU A 55 -6.65 -6.08 0.19
CA LEU A 55 -7.62 -7.09 0.60
C LEU A 55 -8.45 -6.67 1.83
N PRO A 56 -7.87 -6.32 3.00
CA PRO A 56 -8.65 -5.90 4.15
C PRO A 56 -9.43 -4.60 3.89
N THR A 57 -8.97 -3.73 2.98
CA THR A 57 -9.74 -2.54 2.56
C THR A 57 -11.02 -2.91 1.83
N PHE A 58 -10.99 -3.93 0.96
CA PHE A 58 -12.20 -4.40 0.27
C PHE A 58 -13.16 -5.14 1.20
N LEU A 59 -12.64 -5.96 2.11
CA LEU A 59 -13.47 -6.63 3.12
C LEU A 59 -14.20 -5.60 4.01
N ASP A 60 -13.48 -4.58 4.50
CA ASP A 60 -14.04 -3.45 5.24
C ASP A 60 -15.12 -2.73 4.43
N ALA A 61 -14.83 -2.37 3.17
CA ALA A 61 -15.80 -1.72 2.29
C ALA A 61 -17.06 -2.54 2.04
N ALA A 62 -16.95 -3.87 2.03
CA ALA A 62 -18.05 -4.81 1.85
C ALA A 62 -18.80 -5.13 3.16
N GLY A 63 -18.33 -4.64 4.31
CA GLY A 63 -18.85 -5.03 5.63
C GLY A 63 -18.58 -6.51 5.97
N ALA A 64 -17.61 -7.12 5.30
CA ALA A 64 -17.21 -8.51 5.53
C ALA A 64 -16.22 -8.60 6.71
N PRO A 65 -16.20 -9.72 7.45
CA PRO A 65 -15.23 -9.92 8.51
C PRO A 65 -13.81 -9.93 7.96
N ILE A 66 -12.90 -9.21 8.63
CA ILE A 66 -11.47 -9.19 8.29
C ILE A 66 -10.77 -10.28 9.13
N PRO A 67 -10.15 -11.29 8.52
CA PRO A 67 -9.43 -12.32 9.27
C PRO A 67 -8.23 -11.73 10.03
N ASN A 68 -8.05 -12.15 11.29
CA ASN A 68 -6.97 -11.66 12.16
C ASN A 68 -5.56 -12.04 11.69
N HIS A 69 -5.42 -13.00 10.78
CA HIS A 69 -4.13 -13.45 10.26
C HIS A 69 -3.64 -12.63 9.05
N LEU A 70 -4.41 -11.65 8.59
CA LEU A 70 -3.96 -10.75 7.53
C LEU A 70 -2.99 -9.71 8.12
N ASP A 71 -1.82 -9.57 7.52
CA ASP A 71 -0.84 -8.54 7.92
C ASP A 71 -1.25 -7.13 7.45
N GLY A 72 -2.10 -7.07 6.42
CA GLY A 72 -2.64 -5.84 5.88
C GLY A 72 -3.60 -5.14 6.83
N LYS A 73 -3.75 -3.82 6.67
CA LYS A 73 -4.69 -2.99 7.44
C LYS A 73 -5.51 -2.16 6.48
N SER A 74 -6.83 -2.17 6.65
CA SER A 74 -7.74 -1.38 5.81
C SER A 74 -7.27 0.08 5.70
N MET A 75 -7.21 0.57 4.46
CA MET A 75 -6.91 1.97 4.17
C MET A 75 -8.11 2.87 4.43
N LEU A 76 -9.34 2.34 4.57
CA LEU A 76 -10.51 3.15 4.92
C LEU A 76 -10.39 3.75 6.31
N GLU A 77 -9.71 3.08 7.24
CA GLU A 77 -9.42 3.65 8.56
C GLU A 77 -8.64 4.97 8.47
N LEU A 78 -7.72 5.08 7.50
CA LEU A 78 -7.00 6.33 7.25
C LEU A 78 -7.97 7.45 6.82
N VAL A 79 -8.92 7.13 5.95
CA VAL A 79 -9.90 8.09 5.44
C VAL A 79 -10.94 8.48 6.51
N ARG A 80 -11.24 7.55 7.43
CA ARG A 80 -12.05 7.78 8.64
C ARG A 80 -11.30 8.54 9.74
N GLY A 81 -10.03 8.91 9.51
CA GLY A 81 -9.17 9.60 10.49
C GLY A 81 -8.64 8.72 11.62
N ASN A 82 -8.95 7.42 11.62
CA ASN A 82 -8.45 6.48 12.61
C ASN A 82 -7.04 5.97 12.26
N THR A 83 -6.03 6.63 12.82
CA THR A 83 -4.62 6.32 12.56
C THR A 83 -3.91 5.64 13.72
N LYS A 84 -4.59 5.38 14.84
CA LYS A 84 -3.99 4.90 16.10
C LYS A 84 -3.14 3.63 15.95
N ASN A 85 -3.60 2.70 15.11
CA ASN A 85 -2.94 1.41 14.91
C ASN A 85 -2.19 1.33 13.57
N ARG A 86 -1.89 2.46 12.94
CA ARG A 86 -1.20 2.46 11.66
C ARG A 86 0.28 2.12 11.82
N ARG A 87 0.82 1.34 10.89
CA ARG A 87 2.25 1.02 10.89
C ARG A 87 3.08 2.27 10.60
N LEU A 88 4.22 2.40 11.27
CA LEU A 88 5.19 3.48 11.09
C LEU A 88 6.26 3.15 10.04
N TYR A 89 6.49 1.85 9.83
CA TYR A 89 7.52 1.32 8.94
C TYR A 89 6.90 0.32 7.97
N ILE A 90 7.57 0.12 6.84
CA ILE A 90 7.27 -0.92 5.86
C ILE A 90 8.37 -1.96 5.98
N ASP A 91 7.97 -3.22 5.89
CA ASP A 91 8.89 -4.35 5.80
C ASP A 91 8.88 -4.88 4.38
N LEU A 92 10.07 -5.14 3.83
CA LEU A 92 10.25 -5.55 2.44
C LEU A 92 11.10 -6.80 2.39
N GLU A 93 10.57 -7.84 1.77
CA GLU A 93 11.28 -9.08 1.51
C GLU A 93 11.56 -9.21 0.02
N HIS A 94 12.76 -9.64 -0.33
CA HIS A 94 13.07 -10.10 -1.69
C HIS A 94 14.00 -11.31 -1.62
N SER A 95 13.89 -12.20 -2.58
CA SER A 95 14.81 -13.33 -2.76
C SER A 95 15.67 -13.15 -4.03
N MET A 96 16.52 -14.12 -4.36
CA MET A 96 17.33 -14.04 -5.59
C MET A 96 16.43 -14.07 -6.83
N CYS A 97 16.36 -12.95 -7.55
CA CYS A 97 15.39 -12.76 -8.64
C CYS A 97 15.92 -13.07 -10.05
N TYR A 98 17.19 -13.41 -10.19
CA TYR A 98 17.80 -13.71 -11.49
C TYR A 98 18.75 -14.89 -11.33
N SER A 99 18.51 -15.97 -12.08
CA SER A 99 19.46 -17.08 -12.21
C SER A 99 20.76 -16.57 -12.85
N LYS A 100 21.88 -17.23 -12.54
CA LYS A 100 23.20 -16.95 -13.14
C LYS A 100 23.31 -17.43 -14.61
N GLU A 101 22.19 -17.58 -15.31
CA GLU A 101 22.25 -17.92 -16.74
C GLU A 101 23.09 -16.90 -17.52
#